data_AF-A0A8H7M7K2-F1
#
_entry.id   AF-A0A8H7M7K2-F1
#
_cell.length_a   1.000
_cell.length_b   1.000
_cell.length_c   1.000
_cell.angle_alpha   90.00
_cell.angle_beta   90.00
_cell.angle_gamma   90.00
#
_symmetry.space_group_name_H-M   'P 1'
#
loop_
_entity.id
_entity.type
_entity.pdbx_description
1 polymer ?
#
loop_
_entity_poly.entity_id
_entity_poly.type
_entity_poly.pdbx_seq_one_letter_code
_entity_poly.pdbx_strand_id
1 'polypeptide(L)'
;MPASPLLSKPTRSSGADHLPPVLHPKAEVERPKLTRDQIEEIRRLRLSDPKTNSCQVLAEKFNCTPIFVSMVAPLPKQKREELEKEQREAQKREQWGEKKNLIREIRKKRRHFW
;
A
#
# COMPACT_ATOMS: atom_id res chain seq x y z
N MET A 1 25.98 33.04 39.65
CA MET A 1 24.80 32.15 39.57
C MET A 1 24.83 31.43 38.22
N PRO A 2 24.91 30.09 38.16
CA PRO A 2 24.84 29.38 36.90
C PRO A 2 23.40 29.44 36.34
N ALA A 3 23.25 29.90 35.11
CA ALA A 3 21.96 29.99 34.43
C ALA A 3 21.42 28.58 34.13
N SER A 4 20.13 28.36 34.39
CA SER A 4 19.47 27.07 34.16
C SER A 4 19.52 26.69 32.68
N PRO A 5 19.99 25.47 32.32
CA PRO A 5 20.14 25.03 30.93
C PRO A 5 18.80 24.92 30.16
N LEU A 6 17.67 24.97 30.88
CA LEU A 6 16.32 24.96 30.31
C LEU A 6 15.90 26.31 29.71
N LEU A 7 16.69 27.38 29.92
CA LEU A 7 16.39 28.73 29.42
C LEU A 7 17.14 29.10 28.14
N SER A 8 17.84 28.14 27.52
CA SER A 8 18.49 28.35 26.22
C SER A 8 17.46 28.26 25.10
N LYS A 9 17.33 29.34 24.30
CA LYS A 9 16.51 29.31 23.08
C LYS A 9 17.16 28.32 22.10
N PRO A 10 16.41 27.38 21.50
CA PRO A 10 17.00 26.46 20.54
C PRO A 10 17.51 27.25 19.33
N THR A 11 18.82 27.14 19.07
CA THR A 11 19.44 27.57 17.83
C THR A 11 18.83 26.75 16.71
N ARG A 12 18.02 27.37 15.85
CA ARG A 12 17.45 26.69 14.68
C ARG A 12 18.60 26.40 13.71
N SER A 13 19.12 25.17 13.72
CA SER A 13 19.97 24.68 12.65
C SER A 13 19.11 24.58 11.39
N SER A 14 19.47 25.33 10.35
CA SER A 14 18.94 25.13 9.01
C SER A 14 19.61 23.92 8.39
N GLY A 15 18.87 22.92 7.90
CA GLY A 15 19.45 21.89 7.02
C GLY A 15 18.74 20.53 7.08
N ALA A 16 18.53 19.90 5.94
CA ALA A 16 18.09 18.51 5.87
C ALA A 16 19.05 17.53 6.60
N ASP A 17 20.27 17.98 6.94
CA ASP A 17 21.37 17.17 7.49
C ASP A 17 21.25 16.79 8.98
N HIS A 18 20.31 17.39 9.73
CA HIS A 18 20.07 17.04 11.16
C HIS A 18 18.77 16.27 11.38
N LEU A 19 18.10 15.85 10.30
CA LEU A 19 16.92 15.00 10.41
C LEU A 19 17.34 13.54 10.62
N PRO A 20 16.63 12.79 11.49
CA PRO A 20 16.83 11.35 11.57
C PRO A 20 16.51 10.70 10.22
N PRO A 21 17.09 9.52 9.93
CA PRO A 21 16.86 8.84 8.66
C PRO A 21 15.37 8.58 8.44
N VAL A 22 14.94 8.73 7.19
CA VAL A 22 13.55 8.47 6.77
C VAL A 22 13.20 7.02 7.07
N LEU A 23 12.05 6.77 7.71
CA LEU A 23 11.61 5.42 8.09
C LEU A 23 11.45 4.47 6.89
N HIS A 24 11.05 5.01 5.74
CA HIS A 24 10.85 4.27 4.50
C HIS A 24 11.45 5.06 3.33
N PRO A 25 12.78 4.96 3.11
CA PRO A 25 13.40 5.58 1.95
C PRO A 25 12.83 4.91 0.68
N LYS A 26 12.27 5.71 -0.23
CA LYS A 26 11.79 5.21 -1.51
C LYS A 26 12.99 5.11 -2.45
N ALA A 27 13.35 3.90 -2.85
CA ALA A 27 14.24 3.73 -3.99
C ALA A 27 13.55 4.28 -5.24
N GLU A 28 14.21 5.21 -5.93
CA GLU A 28 13.80 5.65 -7.25
C GLU A 28 14.06 4.50 -8.24
N VAL A 29 13.06 3.64 -8.41
CA VAL A 29 13.09 2.59 -9.42
C VAL A 29 12.54 3.18 -10.71
N GLU A 30 13.42 3.42 -11.68
CA GLU A 30 13.01 3.73 -13.04
C GLU A 30 12.27 2.54 -13.63
N ARG A 31 11.00 2.75 -14.00
CA ARG A 31 10.17 1.72 -14.63
C ARG A 31 9.92 2.09 -16.09
N PRO A 32 10.01 1.12 -17.01
CA PRO A 32 9.74 1.38 -18.42
C PRO A 32 8.28 1.81 -18.63
N LYS A 33 8.07 2.68 -19.62
CA LYS A 33 6.72 3.03 -20.08
C LYS A 33 6.18 1.85 -20.89
N LEU A 34 4.99 1.39 -20.53
CA LEU A 34 4.35 0.27 -21.23
C LEU A 34 3.74 0.73 -22.56
N THR A 35 3.91 -0.10 -23.59
CA THR A 35 3.29 0.10 -24.91
C THR A 35 1.80 -0.23 -24.86
N ARG A 36 1.03 0.27 -25.84
CA ARG A 36 -0.40 -0.02 -25.93
C ARG A 36 -0.71 -1.52 -25.99
N ASP A 37 0.11 -2.28 -26.72
CA ASP A 37 -0.09 -3.72 -26.91
C ASP A 37 0.04 -4.48 -25.58
N GLN A 38 1.04 -4.14 -24.77
CA GLN A 38 1.25 -4.71 -23.43
C GLN A 38 0.08 -4.41 -22.49
N ILE A 39 -0.52 -3.22 -22.61
CA ILE A 39 -1.73 -2.85 -21.85
C ILE A 39 -2.91 -3.74 -22.25
N GLU A 40 -3.06 -4.06 -23.53
CA GLU A 40 -4.11 -4.94 -24.01
C GLU A 40 -3.89 -6.40 -23.58
N GLU A 41 -2.65 -6.87 -23.58
CA GLU A 41 -2.27 -8.17 -23.02
C GLU A 41 -2.60 -8.27 -21.54
N ILE A 42 -2.24 -7.25 -20.74
CA ILE A 42 -2.58 -7.19 -19.30
C ILE A 42 -4.10 -7.32 -19.10
N ARG A 43 -4.90 -6.65 -19.93
CA ARG A 43 -6.37 -6.75 -19.86
C ARG A 43 -6.86 -8.15 -20.21
N ARG A 44 -6.34 -8.76 -21.27
CA ARG A 44 -6.70 -10.11 -21.70
C ARG A 44 -6.37 -11.15 -20.63
N LEU A 45 -5.13 -11.14 -20.13
CA LEU A 45 -4.64 -12.09 -19.10
C LEU A 45 -5.42 -11.99 -17.79
N ARG A 46 -5.82 -10.79 -17.41
CA ARG A 46 -6.57 -10.55 -16.17
C ARG A 46 -8.05 -10.90 -16.29
N LEU A 47 -8.62 -10.79 -17.49
CA LEU A 47 -9.98 -11.23 -17.77
C LEU A 47 -10.10 -12.76 -17.84
N SER A 48 -9.07 -13.44 -18.36
CA SER A 48 -9.05 -14.91 -18.44
C SER A 48 -9.06 -15.53 -17.04
N ASP A 49 -8.04 -15.25 -16.24
CA ASP A 49 -7.85 -15.89 -14.94
C ASP A 49 -7.43 -14.88 -13.85
N PRO A 50 -8.39 -14.24 -13.17
CA PRO A 50 -8.10 -13.19 -12.20
C PRO A 50 -7.37 -13.70 -10.93
N LYS A 51 -7.47 -15.00 -10.63
CA LYS A 51 -6.84 -15.62 -9.45
C LYS A 51 -5.33 -15.84 -9.65
N THR A 52 -4.93 -16.37 -10.81
CA THR A 52 -3.52 -16.64 -11.13
C THR A 52 -2.82 -15.39 -11.65
N ASN A 53 -3.48 -14.57 -12.47
CA ASN A 53 -2.97 -13.32 -12.99
C ASN A 53 -3.38 -12.13 -12.10
N SER A 54 -2.97 -12.19 -10.84
CA SER A 54 -3.22 -11.13 -9.86
C SER A 54 -2.49 -9.82 -10.21
N CYS A 55 -2.86 -8.68 -9.59
CA CYS A 55 -2.17 -7.41 -9.80
C CYS A 55 -0.67 -7.52 -9.57
N GLN A 56 -0.24 -8.28 -8.55
CA GLN A 56 1.16 -8.41 -8.18
C GLN A 56 1.92 -9.22 -9.24
N VAL A 57 1.37 -10.36 -9.66
CA VAL A 57 1.98 -11.21 -10.67
C VAL A 57 2.14 -10.47 -12.01
N LEU A 58 1.12 -9.73 -12.43
CA LEU A 58 1.20 -8.93 -13.66
C LEU A 58 2.15 -7.73 -13.51
N ALA A 59 2.19 -7.10 -12.33
CA ALA A 59 3.12 -6.01 -12.06
C ALA A 59 4.58 -6.47 -12.15
N GLU A 60 4.89 -7.65 -11.63
CA GLU A 60 6.23 -8.25 -11.72
C GLU A 60 6.58 -8.62 -13.16
N LYS A 61 5.65 -9.28 -13.88
CA LYS A 61 5.85 -9.68 -15.29
C LYS A 61 6.13 -8.49 -16.22
N PHE A 62 5.41 -7.38 -16.05
CA PHE A 62 5.52 -6.20 -16.89
C PHE A 62 6.39 -5.09 -16.27
N ASN A 63 7.08 -5.36 -15.14
CA ASN A 63 7.87 -4.39 -14.38
C ASN A 63 7.14 -3.04 -14.13
N CYS A 64 5.85 -3.10 -13.81
CA CYS A 64 5.01 -1.94 -13.53
C CYS A 64 4.51 -1.96 -12.08
N THR A 65 3.78 -0.93 -11.65
CA THR A 65 3.25 -0.89 -10.29
C THR A 65 1.93 -1.68 -10.20
N PRO A 66 1.65 -2.41 -9.10
CA PRO A 66 0.37 -3.11 -8.93
C PRO A 66 -0.84 -2.18 -9.01
N ILE A 67 -0.67 -0.93 -8.59
CA ILE A 67 -1.67 0.13 -8.68
C ILE A 67 -1.98 0.44 -10.15
N PHE A 68 -0.95 0.57 -11.00
CA PHE A 68 -1.13 0.79 -12.44
C PHE A 68 -1.93 -0.35 -13.09
N VAL A 69 -1.63 -1.61 -12.78
CA VAL A 69 -2.39 -2.76 -13.28
C VAL A 69 -3.86 -2.69 -12.85
N SER A 70 -4.12 -2.31 -11.60
CA SER A 70 -5.48 -2.12 -11.08
C SER A 70 -6.25 -1.01 -11.80
N MET A 71 -5.57 0.04 -12.26
CA MET A 71 -6.18 1.13 -13.01
C MET A 71 -6.50 0.73 -14.45
N VAL A 72 -5.57 0.01 -15.11
CA VAL A 72 -5.66 -0.32 -16.53
C VAL A 72 -6.64 -1.47 -16.81
N ALA A 73 -6.72 -2.44 -15.90
CA ALA A 73 -7.51 -3.65 -16.06
C ALA A 73 -8.37 -3.92 -14.80
N PRO A 74 -9.42 -3.10 -14.56
CA PRO A 74 -10.33 -3.34 -13.44
C PRO A 74 -11.15 -4.61 -13.66
N LEU A 75 -11.32 -5.42 -12.60
CA LEU A 75 -12.25 -6.54 -12.62
C LEU A 75 -13.70 -6.03 -12.46
N PRO A 76 -14.69 -6.75 -13.01
CA PRO A 76 -16.10 -6.48 -12.72
C PRO A 76 -16.38 -6.61 -11.22
N LYS A 77 -17.33 -5.82 -10.71
CA LYS A 77 -17.64 -5.71 -9.27
C LYS A 77 -17.92 -7.07 -8.61
N GLN A 78 -18.70 -7.92 -9.28
CA GLN A 78 -19.05 -9.26 -8.79
C GLN A 78 -17.80 -10.12 -8.49
N LYS A 79 -16.90 -10.28 -9.47
CA LYS A 79 -15.65 -11.04 -9.30
C LYS A 79 -14.74 -10.43 -8.24
N ARG A 80 -14.76 -9.11 -8.07
CA ARG A 80 -13.98 -8.44 -7.00
C ARG A 80 -14.52 -8.79 -5.62
N GLU A 81 -15.84 -8.76 -5.45
CA GLU A 81 -16.49 -9.10 -4.18
C GLU A 81 -16.26 -10.56 -3.81
N GLU A 82 -16.30 -11.48 -4.78
CA GLU A 82 -15.97 -12.90 -4.59
C GLU A 82 -14.54 -13.07 -4.06
N LEU A 83 -13.55 -12.46 -4.72
CA LEU A 83 -12.15 -12.51 -4.26
C LEU A 83 -11.96 -11.88 -2.88
N GLU A 84 -12.67 -10.79 -2.58
CA GLU A 84 -12.64 -10.20 -1.25
C GLU A 84 -13.24 -11.12 -0.18
N LYS A 85 -14.34 -11.83 -0.50
CA LYS A 85 -14.95 -12.82 0.41
C LYS A 85 -13.97 -13.97 0.66
N GLU A 86 -13.39 -14.55 -0.39
CA GLU A 86 -12.38 -15.60 -0.28
C GLU A 86 -11.19 -15.16 0.59
N GLN A 87 -10.72 -13.93 0.42
CA GLN A 87 -9.64 -13.39 1.25
C GLN A 87 -10.05 -13.17 2.72
N ARG A 88 -11.30 -12.79 2.99
CA ARG A 88 -11.83 -12.67 4.37
C ARG A 88 -11.91 -14.02 5.04
N GLU A 89 -12.38 -15.04 4.33
CA GLU A 89 -12.46 -16.42 4.79
C GLU A 89 -11.06 -17.00 5.02
N ALA A 90 -10.12 -16.80 4.09
CA ALA A 90 -8.73 -17.23 4.23
C ALA A 90 -8.03 -16.58 5.45
N GLN A 91 -8.35 -15.32 5.75
CA GLN A 91 -7.86 -14.62 6.95
C GLN A 91 -8.54 -15.09 8.24
N LYS A 92 -9.49 -16.02 8.15
CA LYS A 92 -10.28 -16.59 9.25
C LYS A 92 -10.80 -15.48 10.15
N ARG A 93 -11.33 -14.41 9.53
CA ARG A 93 -11.80 -13.22 10.27
C ARG A 93 -12.90 -13.58 11.28
N GLU A 94 -13.71 -14.58 10.95
CA GLU A 94 -14.73 -15.14 11.82
C GLU A 94 -14.15 -15.77 13.09
N GLN A 95 -12.91 -16.26 13.05
CA GLN A 95 -12.22 -16.84 14.21
C GLN A 95 -11.59 -15.78 15.12
N TRP A 96 -11.70 -14.50 14.79
CA TRP A 96 -11.17 -13.46 15.66
C TRP A 96 -12.09 -13.26 16.85
N GLY A 97 -11.55 -13.48 18.05
CA GLY A 97 -12.22 -13.10 19.29
C GLY A 97 -12.48 -11.59 19.38
N GLU A 98 -13.42 -11.22 20.25
CA GLU A 98 -13.93 -9.86 20.44
C GLU A 98 -12.82 -8.82 20.63
N LYS A 99 -11.81 -9.15 21.44
CA LYS A 99 -10.65 -8.29 21.71
C LYS A 99 -9.91 -7.88 20.43
N LYS A 100 -9.69 -8.82 19.50
CA LYS A 100 -8.97 -8.54 18.25
C LYS A 100 -9.82 -7.66 17.32
N ASN A 101 -11.13 -7.91 17.27
CA ASN A 101 -12.06 -7.08 16.51
C ASN A 101 -12.07 -5.64 17.04
N LEU A 102 -12.21 -5.46 18.34
CA LEU A 102 -12.18 -4.14 19.00
C LEU A 102 -10.89 -3.37 18.67
N ILE A 103 -9.73 -4.00 18.81
CA ILE A 103 -8.43 -3.36 18.51
C ILE A 103 -8.36 -2.94 17.03
N ARG A 104 -8.87 -3.76 16.10
CA ARG A 104 -8.88 -3.40 14.67
C ARG A 104 -9.82 -2.24 14.37
N GLU A 105 -10.99 -2.19 15.00
CA GLU A 105 -11.92 -1.05 14.87
C GLU A 105 -11.31 0.23 15.44
N ILE A 106 -10.66 0.16 16.59
CA ILE A 106 -9.90 1.30 17.15
C ILE A 106 -8.82 1.75 16.17
N ARG A 107 -8.05 0.82 15.57
CA ARG A 107 -7.01 1.16 14.58
C ARG A 107 -7.62 1.82 13.32
N LYS A 108 -8.80 1.40 12.88
CA LYS A 108 -9.53 2.04 11.77
C LYS A 108 -9.94 3.47 12.13
N LYS A 109 -10.55 3.67 13.31
CA LYS A 109 -10.93 5.01 13.80
C LYS A 109 -9.72 5.93 13.92
N ARG A 110 -8.61 5.47 14.51
CA ARG A 110 -7.36 6.24 14.60
C ARG A 110 -6.85 6.69 13.23
N ARG A 111 -6.84 5.80 12.23
CA ARG A 111 -6.45 6.16 10.84
C ARG A 111 -7.42 7.13 10.15
N HIS A 112 -8.67 7.21 10.59
CA HIS A 112 -9.65 8.14 10.03
C HIS A 112 -9.53 9.54 10.65
N PHE A 113 -9.12 9.63 11.91
CA PHE A 113 -8.94 10.90 12.63
C PHE A 113 -7.52 11.50 12.53
N TRP A 114 -6.54 10.71 12.10
CA TRP A 114 -5.23 11.20 11.67
C TRP A 114 -5.30 11.73 10.26
#